data_AF-A0A437KKK4-F1
#
_entry.id   AF-A0A437KKK4-F1
#
_cell.length_a   1.000
_cell.length_b   1.000
_cell.length_c   1.000
_cell.angle_alpha   90.00
_cell.angle_beta   90.00
_cell.angle_gamma   90.00
#
_symmetry.space_group_name_H-M   'P 1'
#
loop_
_entity.id
_entity.type
_entity.pdbx_description
1 polymer ?
#
loop_
_entity_poly.entity_id
_entity_poly.type
_entity_poly.pdbx_seq_one_letter_code
_entity_poly.pdbx_strand_id
1 'polypeptide(L)'
;MENYNKGGRPKTENKRKIGKTIWFTESENKILMTLLSEGEYQSCNDMIRDIVINKKYQIISLDSDSRIQKNILIEQTRRIGNNFNQLIKHFNQKKLDSFSKEEILALKTTLNNIKIIYEQIEKTTRG
;
A
#
# COMPACT_ATOMS: atom_id res chain seq x y z
N MET A 1 -42.22 -27.70 23.57
CA MET A 1 -42.86 -26.55 22.90
C MET A 1 -41.89 -25.39 22.97
N GLU A 2 -41.30 -25.05 21.83
CA GLU A 2 -40.28 -24.01 21.68
C GLU A 2 -40.92 -22.62 21.73
N ASN A 3 -40.44 -21.76 22.61
CA ASN A 3 -40.77 -20.34 22.61
C ASN A 3 -39.82 -19.60 21.65
N TYR A 4 -40.20 -19.54 20.38
CA TYR A 4 -39.56 -18.68 19.38
C TYR A 4 -39.90 -17.21 19.67
N ASN A 5 -38.98 -16.51 20.35
CA ASN A 5 -39.10 -15.07 20.58
C ASN A 5 -38.89 -14.28 19.27
N LYS A 6 -39.93 -13.54 18.88
CA LYS A 6 -40.01 -12.70 17.68
C LYS A 6 -39.01 -11.54 17.74
N GLY A 7 -38.08 -11.49 16.78
CA GLY A 7 -37.63 -10.25 16.10
C GLY A 7 -37.06 -9.08 16.94
N GLY A 8 -36.49 -9.32 18.11
CA GLY A 8 -35.73 -8.26 18.82
C GLY A 8 -34.36 -8.02 18.19
N ARG A 9 -33.85 -6.77 18.25
CA ARG A 9 -32.46 -6.46 17.87
C ARG A 9 -31.53 -7.43 18.62
N PRO A 10 -30.59 -8.12 17.93
CA PRO A 10 -29.64 -9.01 18.59
C PRO A 10 -28.97 -8.28 19.75
N LYS A 11 -28.89 -8.90 20.93
CA LYS A 11 -28.20 -8.30 22.07
C LYS A 11 -26.78 -7.98 21.63
N THR A 12 -26.42 -6.70 21.63
CA THR A 12 -25.07 -6.27 21.26
C THR A 12 -24.11 -6.84 22.30
N GLU A 13 -23.34 -7.85 21.92
CA GLU A 13 -22.35 -8.43 22.81
C GLU A 13 -21.19 -7.46 22.96
N ASN A 14 -21.07 -6.85 24.14
CA ASN A 14 -19.94 -6.00 24.44
C ASN A 14 -18.73 -6.88 24.77
N LYS A 15 -17.83 -7.05 23.79
CA LYS A 15 -16.65 -7.92 23.90
C LYS A 15 -15.60 -7.40 24.91
N ARG A 16 -15.62 -6.09 25.23
CA ARG A 16 -14.62 -5.44 26.11
C ARG A 16 -15.31 -4.96 27.39
N LYS A 17 -15.38 -5.84 28.41
CA LYS A 17 -16.14 -5.59 29.66
C LYS A 17 -15.28 -5.08 30.83
N ILE A 18 -13.95 -5.23 30.76
CA ILE A 18 -13.04 -4.88 31.83
C ILE A 18 -12.29 -3.61 31.43
N GLY A 19 -12.46 -2.55 32.23
CA GLY A 19 -11.77 -1.27 32.07
C GLY A 19 -10.60 -1.12 33.05
N LYS A 20 -9.61 -0.33 32.65
CA LYS A 20 -8.55 0.21 33.52
C LYS A 20 -8.44 1.70 33.24
N THR A 21 -8.30 2.49 34.30
CA THR A 21 -8.11 3.94 34.21
C THR A 21 -6.65 4.26 34.44
N ILE A 22 -6.08 5.09 33.57
CA ILE A 22 -4.73 5.63 33.68
C ILE A 22 -4.86 7.15 33.73
N TRP A 23 -4.23 7.77 34.72
CA TRP A 23 -4.20 9.21 34.87
C TRP A 23 -2.90 9.75 34.26
N PHE A 24 -3.02 10.81 33.46
CA PHE A 24 -1.89 11.50 32.86
C PHE A 24 -1.82 12.93 33.40
N THR A 25 -0.61 13.45 33.54
CA THR A 25 -0.37 14.89 33.67
C THR A 25 -0.65 15.58 32.34
N GLU A 26 -0.79 16.91 32.37
CA GLU A 26 -1.10 17.68 31.17
C GLU A 26 0.02 17.60 30.11
N SER A 27 1.28 17.53 30.54
CA SER A 27 2.43 17.34 29.65
C SER A 27 2.43 15.95 29.00
N GLU A 28 2.14 14.89 29.77
CA GLU A 28 2.05 13.53 29.25
C GLU A 28 0.90 13.38 28.26
N ASN A 29 -0.25 14.00 28.54
CA ASN A 29 -1.40 13.96 27.65
C ASN A 29 -1.12 14.68 26.32
N LYS A 30 -0.35 15.79 26.32
CA LYS A 30 0.09 16.44 25.08
C LYS A 30 0.93 15.50 24.22
N ILE A 31 1.91 14.83 24.82
CA ILE A 31 2.74 13.84 24.12
C ILE A 31 1.87 12.71 23.56
N LEU A 32 0.94 12.20 24.36
CA LEU A 32 0.02 11.12 23.96
C LEU A 32 -0.85 11.51 22.74
N MET A 33 -1.33 12.76 22.70
CA MET A 33 -2.12 13.26 21.58
C MET A 33 -1.28 13.47 20.32
N THR A 34 -0.04 13.93 20.46
CA THR A 34 0.91 14.00 19.33
C THR A 34 1.16 12.60 18.75
N LEU A 35 1.46 11.62 19.59
CA LEU A 35 1.70 10.22 19.17
C LEU A 35 0.46 9.60 18.50
N LEU A 36 -0.74 9.97 18.95
CA LEU A 36 -1.99 9.53 18.33
C LEU A 36 -2.16 10.17 16.95
N SER A 37 -1.85 11.46 16.80
CA SER A 37 -1.99 12.18 15.53
C SER A 37 -1.01 11.71 14.45
N GLU A 38 0.16 11.21 14.87
CA GLU A 38 1.22 10.71 13.99
C GLU A 38 1.08 9.22 13.67
N GLY A 39 0.27 8.48 14.44
CA GLY A 39 0.06 7.03 14.27
C GLY A 39 -1.17 6.66 13.41
N GLU A 40 -1.31 5.37 13.10
CA GLU A 40 -2.47 4.82 12.36
C GLU A 40 -3.69 4.48 13.26
N TYR A 41 -3.67 4.89 14.52
CA TYR A 41 -4.72 4.49 15.47
C TYR A 41 -5.93 5.41 15.37
N GLN A 42 -7.11 4.81 15.19
CA GLN A 42 -8.40 5.54 15.18
C GLN A 42 -8.80 6.04 16.58
N SER A 43 -8.24 5.47 17.64
CA SER A 43 -8.53 5.87 19.02
C SER A 43 -7.32 5.70 19.92
N CYS A 44 -7.21 6.56 20.92
CA CYS A 44 -6.20 6.46 21.98
C CYS A 44 -6.27 5.10 22.70
N ASN A 45 -7.48 4.54 22.86
CA ASN A 45 -7.69 3.24 23.49
C ASN A 45 -7.11 2.08 22.69
N ASP A 46 -7.12 2.16 21.36
CA ASP A 46 -6.52 1.12 20.52
C ASP A 46 -4.99 1.27 20.50
N MET A 47 -4.48 2.50 20.45
CA MET A 47 -3.05 2.79 20.59
C MET A 47 -2.47 2.28 21.91
N ILE A 48 -3.08 2.64 23.04
CA ILE A 48 -2.62 2.22 24.37
C ILE A 48 -2.70 0.71 24.50
N ARG A 49 -3.75 0.07 24.00
CA ARG A 49 -3.89 -1.39 24.07
C ARG A 49 -2.79 -2.09 23.27
N ASP A 50 -2.48 -1.60 22.08
CA ASP A 50 -1.43 -2.20 21.26
C ASP A 50 -0.04 -2.02 21.89
N ILE A 51 0.24 -0.83 22.42
CA ILE A 51 1.49 -0.54 23.13
C ILE A 51 1.63 -1.42 24.39
N VAL A 52 0.58 -1.51 25.21
CA VAL A 52 0.63 -2.23 26.49
C VAL A 52 0.66 -3.75 26.30
N ILE A 53 -0.11 -4.29 25.35
CA ILE A 53 -0.22 -5.75 25.16
C ILE A 53 0.87 -6.26 24.21
N ASN A 54 1.05 -5.61 23.07
CA ASN A 54 1.90 -6.12 22.00
C ASN A 54 3.33 -5.57 22.07
N LYS A 55 3.63 -4.61 22.96
CA LYS A 55 4.93 -3.92 23.10
C LYS A 55 5.47 -3.37 21.77
N LYS A 56 4.59 -3.18 20.78
CA LYS A 56 4.92 -2.68 19.45
C LYS A 56 4.36 -1.28 19.35
N TYR A 57 5.23 -0.28 19.51
CA TYR A 57 4.91 1.05 19.00
C TYR A 57 5.40 1.10 17.55
N GLN A 58 4.48 0.92 16.59
CA GLN A 58 4.79 1.13 15.19
C GLN A 58 4.68 2.63 14.90
N ILE A 59 5.82 3.34 14.95
CA ILE A 59 5.96 4.62 14.25
C ILE A 59 6.01 4.25 12.77
N ILE A 60 4.90 4.42 12.08
CA ILE A 60 4.94 4.36 10.63
C ILE A 60 5.34 5.76 10.22
N SER A 61 6.63 5.97 9.94
CA SER A 61 7.00 7.02 9.00
C SER A 61 6.38 6.59 7.67
N LEU A 62 5.09 6.92 7.47
CA LEU A 62 4.44 6.78 6.18
C LEU A 62 5.15 7.79 5.30
N ASP A 63 6.25 7.36 4.69
CA ASP A 63 6.76 8.00 3.50
C ASP A 63 5.75 7.69 2.39
N SER A 64 4.59 8.36 2.48
CA SER A 64 3.49 8.31 1.54
C SER A 64 4.01 8.58 0.15
N ASP A 65 5.01 9.45 0.04
CA ASP A 65 5.65 9.84 -1.21
C ASP A 65 6.43 8.66 -1.79
N SER A 66 7.26 7.96 -0.98
CA SER A 66 7.92 6.72 -1.43
C SER A 66 6.93 5.65 -1.85
N ARG A 67 5.80 5.49 -1.15
CA ARG A 67 4.75 4.52 -1.52
C ARG A 67 4.08 4.89 -2.84
N ILE A 68 3.75 6.17 -3.02
CA ILE A 68 3.15 6.70 -4.26
C ILE A 68 4.14 6.51 -5.42
N GLN A 69 5.41 6.85 -5.25
CA GLN A 69 6.45 6.68 -6.26
C GLN A 69 6.63 5.22 -6.66
N LYS A 70 6.66 4.29 -5.69
CA LYS A 70 6.72 2.84 -5.98
C LYS A 70 5.52 2.37 -6.80
N ASN A 71 4.31 2.82 -6.47
CA ASN A 71 3.10 2.46 -7.22
C ASN A 71 3.13 3.00 -8.66
N ILE A 72 3.62 4.23 -8.87
CA ILE A 72 3.80 4.81 -10.20
C ILE A 72 4.77 3.96 -11.04
N LEU A 73 5.91 3.57 -10.46
CA LEU A 73 6.92 2.74 -11.14
C LEU A 73 6.38 1.35 -11.52
N ILE A 74 5.59 0.72 -10.64
CA ILE A 74 4.92 -0.56 -10.91
C ILE A 74 3.97 -0.44 -12.11
N GLU A 75 3.15 0.62 -12.14
CA GLU A 75 2.21 0.86 -13.24
C GLU A 75 2.93 1.13 -14.57
N GLN A 76 4.00 1.91 -14.55
CA GLN A 76 4.80 2.16 -15.75
C GLN A 76 5.46 0.88 -16.26
N THR A 77 5.99 0.03 -15.37
CA THR A 77 6.57 -1.28 -15.73
C THR A 77 5.51 -2.18 -16.38
N ARG A 78 4.29 -2.21 -15.83
CA ARG A 78 3.16 -2.96 -16.39
C ARG A 78 2.81 -2.48 -17.80
N ARG A 79 2.78 -1.17 -18.04
CA ARG A 79 2.52 -0.58 -19.38
C ARG A 79 3.58 -0.99 -20.40
N ILE A 80 4.86 -0.95 -20.02
CA ILE A 80 5.95 -1.41 -20.89
C ILE A 80 5.78 -2.89 -21.23
N GLY A 81 5.54 -3.74 -20.24
CA GLY A 81 5.33 -5.17 -20.46
C GLY A 81 4.17 -5.45 -21.41
N ASN A 82 3.06 -4.72 -21.27
CA ASN A 82 1.93 -4.83 -22.18
C ASN A 82 2.28 -4.42 -23.62
N ASN A 83 2.97 -3.29 -23.80
CA ASN A 83 3.39 -2.81 -25.11
C ASN A 83 4.36 -3.80 -25.78
N PHE A 84 5.33 -4.32 -25.02
CA PHE A 84 6.26 -5.33 -25.52
C PHE A 84 5.54 -6.61 -25.93
N ASN A 85 4.60 -7.09 -25.12
CA ASN A 85 3.83 -8.30 -25.43
C ASN A 85 2.96 -8.13 -26.69
N GLN A 86 2.37 -6.96 -26.89
CA GLN A 86 1.62 -6.65 -28.12
C GLN A 86 2.54 -6.67 -29.35
N LEU A 87 3.73 -6.07 -29.22
CA LEU A 87 4.72 -6.02 -30.28
C LEU A 87 5.21 -7.43 -30.67
N ILE A 88 5.51 -8.28 -29.69
CA ILE A 88 5.88 -9.69 -29.93
C ILE A 88 4.73 -10.48 -30.59
N LYS A 89 3.49 -10.29 -30.14
CA LYS A 89 2.32 -10.94 -30.79
C LYS A 89 2.18 -10.54 -32.25
N HIS A 90 2.35 -9.25 -32.55
CA HIS A 90 2.30 -8.74 -33.92
C HIS A 90 3.42 -9.33 -34.80
N PHE A 91 4.63 -9.47 -34.26
CA PHE A 91 5.74 -10.12 -34.96
C PHE A 91 5.48 -11.61 -35.24
N ASN A 92 4.96 -12.34 -34.25
CA ASN A 92 4.62 -13.75 -34.39
C ASN A 92 3.50 -13.97 -35.42
N GLN A 93 2.50 -13.08 -35.46
CA GLN A 93 1.41 -13.15 -36.43
C GLN A 93 1.89 -12.94 -37.87
N LYS A 94 2.85 -12.04 -38.08
CA LYS A 94 3.42 -11.74 -39.39
C LYS A 94 4.41 -12.80 -39.92
N LYS A 95 4.82 -13.78 -39.09
CA LYS A 95 5.89 -14.76 -39.44
C LYS A 95 7.11 -14.07 -40.08
N LEU A 96 7.65 -13.07 -39.39
CA LEU A 96 8.65 -12.16 -39.97
C LEU A 96 9.96 -12.88 -40.33
N ASP A 97 10.37 -12.76 -41.60
CA ASP A 97 11.74 -13.08 -42.06
C ASP A 97 12.70 -11.88 -41.88
N SER A 98 12.17 -10.66 -41.76
CA SER A 98 12.93 -9.43 -41.46
C SER A 98 12.04 -8.35 -40.84
N PHE A 99 12.62 -7.39 -40.13
CA PHE A 99 11.90 -6.27 -39.51
C PHE A 99 11.81 -5.05 -40.43
N SER A 100 10.66 -4.37 -40.45
CA SER A 100 10.54 -3.06 -41.10
C SER A 100 11.27 -1.97 -40.31
N LYS A 101 11.53 -0.82 -40.94
CA LYS A 101 12.14 0.33 -40.25
C LYS A 101 11.26 0.84 -39.11
N GLU A 102 9.92 0.83 -39.27
CA GLU A 102 9.00 1.22 -38.21
C GLU A 102 9.04 0.24 -37.03
N GLU A 103 9.15 -1.06 -37.31
CA GLU A 103 9.22 -2.11 -36.28
C GLU A 103 10.53 -2.03 -35.48
N ILE A 104 11.65 -1.74 -36.15
CA ILE A 104 12.94 -1.45 -35.50
C ILE A 104 12.85 -0.20 -34.61
N LEU A 105 12.19 0.85 -35.09
CA LEU A 105 12.00 2.07 -34.30
C LEU A 105 11.12 1.81 -33.07
N ALA A 106 10.06 1.02 -33.20
CA ALA A 106 9.19 0.63 -32.08
C ALA A 106 9.94 -0.20 -31.02
N LEU A 107 10.82 -1.11 -31.45
CA LEU A 107 11.70 -1.87 -30.56
C LEU A 107 12.67 -0.95 -29.81
N LYS A 108 13.35 -0.03 -30.53
CA LYS A 108 14.28 0.93 -29.93
C LYS A 108 13.59 1.84 -28.90
N THR A 109 12.38 2.31 -29.20
CA THR A 109 11.58 3.10 -28.25
C THR A 109 11.23 2.29 -27.01
N THR A 110 10.82 1.03 -27.18
CA THR A 110 10.50 0.15 -26.04
C THR A 110 11.72 -0.11 -25.17
N LEU A 111 12.88 -0.38 -25.78
CA LEU A 111 14.15 -0.55 -25.07
C LEU A 111 14.56 0.73 -24.31
N ASN A 112 14.39 1.90 -24.92
CA ASN A 112 14.71 3.16 -24.26
C ASN A 112 13.78 3.43 -23.06
N ASN A 113 12.49 3.11 -23.19
CA ASN A 113 11.54 3.20 -22.07
C ASN A 113 11.92 2.26 -20.92
N ILE A 114 12.35 1.03 -21.22
CA ILE A 114 12.85 0.09 -20.21
C ILE A 114 14.06 0.68 -19.49
N LYS A 115 15.02 1.23 -20.25
CA LYS A 115 16.22 1.87 -19.70
C LYS A 115 15.88 3.02 -18.74
N ILE A 116 14.97 3.91 -19.14
CA ILE A 116 14.54 5.06 -18.32
C ILE A 116 13.93 4.59 -17.00
N ILE A 117 13.02 3.59 -17.03
CA ILE A 117 12.43 3.06 -15.80
C ILE A 117 13.50 2.40 -14.92
N TYR A 118 14.42 1.64 -15.51
CA TYR A 118 15.52 1.03 -14.77
C TYR A 118 16.35 2.09 -14.03
N GLU A 119 16.72 3.18 -14.71
CA GLU A 119 17.45 4.29 -14.10
C GLU A 119 16.65 4.97 -12.96
N GLN A 120 15.33 5.07 -13.09
CA GLN A 120 14.46 5.61 -12.05
C GLN A 120 14.41 4.68 -10.83
N ILE A 121 14.25 3.37 -11.03
CA ILE A 121 14.28 2.38 -9.96
C ILE A 121 15.64 2.41 -9.24
N GLU A 122 16.75 2.45 -9.98
CA GLU A 122 18.08 2.46 -9.37
C GLU A 122 18.29 3.68 -8.47
N LYS A 123 17.83 4.86 -8.91
CA LYS A 123 17.87 6.10 -8.12
C LYS A 123 17.03 6.01 -6.85
N THR A 124 15.83 5.44 -6.91
CA THR A 124 14.94 5.30 -5.74
C THR A 124 15.41 4.22 -4.76
N THR A 125 16.26 3.27 -5.18
CA THR A 125 16.68 2.14 -4.32
C THR A 125 18.08 2.34 -3.71
N ARG A 126 18.91 3.22 -4.28
CA ARG A 126 20.26 3.56 -3.76
C ARG A 126 20.34 4.90 -3.01
N GLY A 127 19.23 5.65 -2.97
CA GLY A 127 19.09 6.89 -2.19
C GLY A 127 18.80 6.63 -0.73
#